data_AF-A0AA38J7V4-F1
#
_entry.id   AF-A0AA38J7V4-F1
#
_cell.length_a   1.000
_cell.length_b   1.000
_cell.length_c   1.000
_cell.angle_alpha   90.00
_cell.angle_beta   90.00
_cell.angle_gamma   90.00
#
_symmetry.space_group_name_H-M   'P 1'
#
loop_
_entity.id
_entity.type
_entity.pdbx_description
1 polymer ?
#
loop_
_entity_poly.entity_id
_entity_poly.type
_entity_poly.pdbx_seq_one_letter_code
_entity_poly.pdbx_strand_id
1 'polypeptide(L)'
;GSFEWDQMHGYTLSWESMIDFEDWMKGEERKHCIEFRRHKSETPTGSRDALWMCKITFVCARGSTGGRKEKYQRKFDWDRKIERKFAQCPCRIVVKSYPGHSELLGHYGSEHSHALGEENARFTQIPKESRHAIE
;
A
#
# COMPACT_ATOMS: atom_id res chain seq x y z
N GLY A 1 -1.00 -3.27 18.69
CA GLY A 1 -0.99 -3.03 20.13
C GLY A 1 -2.13 -2.09 20.46
N SER A 2 -2.06 -1.49 21.64
CA SER A 2 -2.69 -0.19 21.90
C SER A 2 -2.00 0.90 21.10
N PHE A 3 -2.58 2.11 21.12
CA PHE A 3 -2.03 3.30 20.49
C PHE A 3 -0.57 3.56 20.89
N GLU A 4 -0.32 3.70 22.19
CA GLU A 4 1.01 3.98 22.76
C GLU A 4 2.02 2.89 22.40
N TRP A 5 1.61 1.62 22.46
CA TRP A 5 2.47 0.51 22.12
C TRP A 5 2.88 0.57 20.65
N ASP A 6 1.93 0.75 19.73
CA ASP A 6 2.25 0.80 18.29
C ASP A 6 3.13 2.03 17.95
N GLN A 7 2.91 3.17 18.62
CA GLN A 7 3.75 4.37 18.47
C GLN A 7 5.22 4.11 18.85
N MET A 8 5.46 3.35 19.92
CA MET A 8 6.81 2.96 20.35
C MET A 8 7.43 1.84 19.49
N HIS A 9 6.63 1.08 18.73
CA HIS A 9 7.06 -0.12 18.00
C HIS A 9 7.00 0.04 16.47
N GLY A 10 7.37 1.23 15.98
CA GLY A 10 7.61 1.49 14.55
C GLY A 10 6.46 2.14 13.79
N TYR A 11 5.35 2.49 14.44
CA TYR A 11 4.35 3.38 13.84
C TYR A 11 4.76 4.84 14.07
N THR A 12 5.74 5.29 13.29
CA THR A 12 6.35 6.63 13.43
C THR A 12 5.55 7.74 12.77
N LEU A 13 4.60 7.41 11.90
CA LEU A 13 3.76 8.39 11.21
C LEU A 13 2.43 8.52 11.93
N SER A 14 1.90 9.74 12.01
CA SER A 14 0.55 10.00 12.45
C SER A 14 -0.14 11.00 11.53
N TRP A 15 -1.46 10.88 11.39
CA TRP A 15 -2.30 11.77 10.59
C TRP A 15 -3.58 12.08 11.35
N GLU A 16 -4.06 13.32 11.27
CA GLU A 16 -5.28 13.74 11.97
C GLU A 16 -6.53 13.08 11.38
N SER A 17 -6.53 12.81 10.09
CA SER A 17 -7.64 12.18 9.38
C SER A 17 -7.19 11.23 8.28
N MET A 18 -8.13 10.42 7.79
CA MET A 18 -7.91 9.58 6.61
C MET A 18 -7.62 10.43 5.36
N ILE A 19 -8.14 11.66 5.30
CA ILE A 19 -7.92 12.58 4.18
C ILE A 19 -6.46 13.02 4.16
N ASP A 20 -5.89 13.40 5.31
CA ASP A 20 -4.48 13.80 5.40
C ASP A 20 -3.55 12.64 5.05
N PHE A 21 -3.91 11.43 5.47
CA PHE A 21 -3.20 10.22 5.06
C PHE A 21 -3.26 10.00 3.54
N GLU A 22 -4.44 10.16 2.93
CA GLU A 22 -4.60 10.00 1.49
C GLU A 22 -3.80 11.04 0.70
N ASP A 23 -3.74 12.28 1.16
CA ASP A 23 -2.96 13.33 0.50
C ASP A 23 -1.46 13.14 0.67
N TRP A 24 -1.01 12.70 1.86
CA TRP A 24 0.37 12.26 2.07
C TRP A 24 0.73 11.09 1.15
N MET A 25 -0.13 10.07 1.08
CA MET A 25 0.07 8.90 0.23
C MET A 25 0.16 9.29 -1.24
N LYS A 26 -0.73 10.14 -1.75
CA LYS A 26 -0.64 10.68 -3.12
C LYS A 26 0.67 11.46 -3.35
N GLY A 27 1.15 12.19 -2.35
CA GLY A 27 2.44 12.86 -2.39
C GLY A 27 3.59 11.87 -2.60
N GLU A 28 3.57 10.79 -1.83
CA GLU A 28 4.57 9.72 -1.91
C GLU A 28 4.50 8.97 -3.24
N GLU A 29 3.29 8.69 -3.74
CA GLU A 29 3.05 8.12 -5.07
C GLU A 29 3.66 8.97 -6.19
N ARG A 30 3.44 10.28 -6.17
CA ARG A 30 4.00 11.21 -7.16
C ARG A 30 5.53 11.28 -7.06
N LYS A 31 6.06 11.41 -5.84
CA LYS A 31 7.49 11.58 -5.57
C LYS A 31 8.30 10.37 -6.03
N HIS A 32 7.81 9.17 -5.79
CA HIS A 32 8.51 7.93 -6.13
C HIS A 32 8.03 7.31 -7.45
N CYS A 33 7.06 7.95 -8.13
CA CYS A 33 6.33 7.41 -9.28
C CYS A 33 5.86 5.97 -9.02
N ILE A 34 5.17 5.75 -7.91
CA ILE A 34 4.60 4.47 -7.50
C ILE A 34 3.09 4.58 -7.34
N GLU A 35 2.42 3.43 -7.27
CA GLU A 35 0.98 3.31 -7.04
C GLU A 35 0.79 2.42 -5.81
N PHE A 36 0.05 2.87 -4.82
CA PHE A 36 -0.38 2.09 -3.67
C PHE A 36 -1.77 1.52 -3.91
N ARG A 37 -1.98 0.27 -3.50
CA ARG A 37 -3.25 -0.42 -3.58
C ARG A 37 -3.68 -0.88 -2.20
N ARG A 38 -4.94 -0.67 -1.87
CA ARG A 38 -5.54 -1.25 -0.67
C ARG A 38 -5.51 -2.78 -0.80
N HIS A 39 -4.79 -3.44 0.11
CA HIS A 39 -4.64 -4.89 0.12
C HIS A 39 -5.65 -5.56 1.04
N LYS A 40 -5.72 -5.11 2.30
CA LYS A 40 -6.66 -5.66 3.28
C LYS A 40 -7.16 -4.58 4.23
N SER A 41 -8.40 -4.74 4.64
CA SER A 41 -9.02 -3.98 5.74
C SER A 41 -9.42 -5.00 6.79
N GLU A 42 -8.91 -4.81 8.00
CA GLU A 42 -9.14 -5.69 9.13
C GLU A 42 -9.90 -4.88 10.19
N THR A 43 -10.86 -5.52 10.85
CA THR A 43 -11.45 -5.05 12.09
C THR A 43 -11.19 -6.09 13.18
N PRO A 44 -11.12 -5.70 14.46
CA PRO A 44 -10.92 -6.63 15.55
C PRO A 44 -12.04 -7.67 15.58
N THR A 45 -11.68 -8.94 15.50
CA THR A 45 -12.67 -10.01 15.58
C THR A 45 -13.02 -10.27 17.05
N GLY A 46 -14.24 -9.89 17.45
CA GLY A 46 -14.90 -10.41 18.66
C GLY A 46 -14.39 -9.92 20.02
N SER A 47 -14.26 -8.60 20.25
CA SER A 47 -14.01 -8.12 21.61
C SER A 47 -14.63 -6.74 21.88
N ARG A 48 -15.27 -6.60 23.06
CA ARG A 48 -15.66 -5.31 23.66
C ARG A 48 -14.45 -4.46 24.05
N ASP A 49 -13.28 -5.07 24.19
CA ASP A 49 -12.01 -4.46 24.62
C ASP A 49 -10.99 -4.40 23.47
N ALA A 50 -11.45 -4.09 22.26
CA ALA A 50 -10.56 -3.99 21.11
C ALA A 50 -9.61 -2.79 21.25
N LEU A 51 -8.31 -3.07 21.29
CA LEU A 51 -7.27 -2.03 21.43
C LEU A 51 -7.10 -1.14 20.18
N TRP A 52 -7.72 -1.50 19.07
CA TRP A 52 -7.71 -0.75 17.81
C TRP A 52 -9.07 -0.94 17.12
N MET A 53 -9.48 -0.05 16.22
CA MET A 53 -10.80 -0.10 15.57
C MET A 53 -10.73 -0.62 14.14
N CYS A 54 -9.79 -0.11 13.36
CA CYS A 54 -9.61 -0.49 11.97
C CYS A 54 -8.12 -0.54 11.66
N LYS A 55 -7.73 -1.49 10.82
CA LYS A 55 -6.37 -1.60 10.29
C LYS A 55 -6.46 -1.78 8.79
N ILE A 56 -5.89 -0.84 8.06
CA ILE A 56 -5.86 -0.85 6.61
C ILE A 56 -4.41 -1.02 6.16
N THR A 57 -4.17 -2.01 5.30
CA THR A 57 -2.86 -2.23 4.69
C THR A 57 -2.92 -1.84 3.23
N PHE A 58 -2.02 -0.95 2.84
CA PHE A 58 -1.73 -0.57 1.46
C PHE A 58 -0.40 -1.19 1.04
N VAL A 59 -0.32 -1.71 -0.18
CA VAL A 59 0.89 -2.32 -0.75
C VAL A 59 1.21 -1.66 -2.08
N CYS A 60 2.47 -1.64 -2.47
CA CYS A 60 2.84 -1.20 -3.82
C CYS A 60 2.10 -2.06 -4.88
N ALA A 61 1.64 -1.43 -5.96
CA ALA A 61 0.97 -2.10 -7.08
C ALA A 61 1.85 -3.13 -7.80
N ARG A 62 3.18 -3.04 -7.64
CA ARG A 62 4.15 -4.03 -8.11
C ARG A 62 4.41 -5.15 -7.10
N GLY A 63 3.84 -5.04 -5.90
CA GLY A 63 3.77 -6.09 -4.90
C GLY A 63 2.74 -7.16 -5.22
N SER A 64 2.56 -8.10 -4.29
CA SER A 64 1.53 -9.13 -4.41
C SER A 64 0.24 -8.68 -3.76
N THR A 65 -0.84 -8.57 -4.53
CA THR A 65 -2.21 -8.49 -3.99
C THR A 65 -2.95 -9.83 -4.08
N GLY A 66 -2.36 -10.83 -4.75
CA GLY A 66 -2.95 -12.16 -4.92
C GLY A 66 -2.27 -13.23 -4.06
N GLY A 67 -3.01 -14.27 -3.71
CA GLY A 67 -2.45 -15.48 -3.10
C GLY A 67 -1.61 -16.28 -4.11
N ARG A 68 -0.57 -16.97 -3.61
CA ARG A 68 0.19 -17.95 -4.40
C ARG A 68 -0.75 -19.09 -4.79
N LYS A 69 -1.01 -19.27 -6.08
CA LYS A 69 -1.71 -20.47 -6.57
C LYS A 69 -0.72 -21.63 -6.62
N GLU A 70 -0.62 -22.40 -5.54
CA GLU A 70 0.29 -23.57 -5.44
C GLU A 70 0.14 -24.56 -6.59
N LYS A 71 -1.07 -24.71 -7.13
CA LYS A 71 -1.41 -25.68 -8.18
C LYS A 71 -1.30 -25.12 -9.60
N TYR A 72 -0.81 -23.90 -9.80
CA TYR A 72 -0.66 -23.36 -11.15
C TYR A 72 0.60 -23.93 -11.81
N GLN A 73 0.40 -24.71 -12.87
CA GLN A 73 1.46 -25.17 -13.77
C GLN A 73 1.36 -24.42 -15.11
N ARG A 74 2.48 -23.85 -15.55
CA ARG A 74 2.57 -23.13 -16.83
C ARG A 74 2.36 -24.13 -17.97
N LYS A 75 1.39 -23.87 -18.86
CA LYS A 75 1.07 -24.77 -19.98
C LYS A 75 2.04 -24.66 -21.17
N PHE A 76 2.67 -23.49 -21.35
CA PHE A 76 3.54 -23.19 -22.50
C PHE A 76 4.74 -22.35 -22.07
N ASP A 77 5.92 -22.62 -22.63
CA ASP A 77 7.15 -21.87 -22.33
C ASP A 77 7.32 -20.61 -23.20
N TRP A 78 6.22 -19.92 -23.52
CA TRP A 78 6.31 -18.69 -24.30
C TRP A 78 6.83 -17.55 -23.45
N ASP A 79 7.97 -17.00 -23.83
CA ASP A 79 8.46 -15.77 -23.24
C ASP A 79 7.56 -14.60 -23.60
N ARG A 80 7.28 -13.77 -22.60
CA ARG A 80 6.54 -12.53 -22.82
C ARG A 80 7.50 -11.50 -23.38
N LYS A 81 7.13 -10.91 -24.51
CA LYS A 81 7.85 -9.76 -25.08
C LYS A 81 7.86 -8.54 -24.14
N ILE A 82 6.90 -8.46 -23.22
CA ILE A 82 6.73 -7.35 -22.28
C ILE A 82 7.04 -7.83 -20.87
N GLU A 83 7.85 -7.04 -20.17
CA GLU A 83 8.19 -7.26 -18.77
C GLU A 83 6.94 -7.30 -17.87
N ARG A 84 6.98 -8.15 -16.86
CA ARG A 84 5.88 -8.29 -15.91
C ARG A 84 5.83 -7.10 -14.95
N LYS A 85 4.64 -6.51 -14.75
CA LYS A 85 4.40 -5.47 -13.73
C LYS A 85 4.74 -5.92 -12.29
N PHE A 86 4.58 -7.20 -11.99
CA PHE A 86 4.85 -7.77 -10.66
C PHE A 86 6.36 -7.91 -10.40
N ALA A 87 6.83 -7.29 -9.32
CA ALA A 87 8.22 -7.29 -8.87
C ALA A 87 8.40 -7.82 -7.43
N GLN A 88 7.34 -8.37 -6.81
CA GLN A 88 7.35 -8.85 -5.43
C GLN A 88 7.80 -7.77 -4.42
N CYS A 89 7.39 -6.53 -4.65
CA CYS A 89 7.75 -5.38 -3.83
C CYS A 89 7.33 -5.54 -2.35
N PRO A 90 8.24 -5.36 -1.38
CA PRO A 90 7.93 -5.43 0.05
C PRO A 90 7.29 -4.14 0.58
N CYS A 91 7.34 -3.04 -0.18
CA CYS A 91 6.80 -1.74 0.22
C CYS A 91 5.32 -1.85 0.59
N ARG A 92 5.02 -1.39 1.81
CA ARG A 92 3.66 -1.37 2.36
C ARG A 92 3.51 -0.25 3.38
N ILE A 93 2.29 0.25 3.48
CA ILE A 93 1.86 1.17 4.52
C ILE A 93 0.76 0.48 5.31
N VAL A 94 0.89 0.48 6.63
CA VAL A 94 -0.14 -0.03 7.53
C VAL A 94 -0.67 1.14 8.35
N VAL A 95 -1.95 1.43 8.22
CA VAL A 95 -2.64 2.49 8.97
C VAL A 95 -3.58 1.85 9.96
N LYS A 96 -3.61 2.37 11.18
CA LYS A 96 -4.51 1.92 12.25
C LYS A 96 -5.24 3.10 12.88
N SER A 97 -6.51 2.87 13.21
CA SER A 97 -7.31 3.75 14.06
C SER A 97 -7.55 3.10 15.42
N TYR A 98 -7.74 3.91 16.46
CA TYR A 98 -7.83 3.47 17.85
C TYR A 98 -9.04 4.10 18.53
N PRO A 99 -9.70 3.40 19.47
CA PRO A 99 -10.78 4.01 20.26
C PRO A 99 -10.24 5.16 21.11
N GLY A 100 -10.95 6.28 21.15
CA GLY A 100 -10.57 7.46 21.96
C GLY A 100 -9.45 8.33 21.36
N HIS A 101 -8.89 7.95 20.21
CA HIS A 101 -7.92 8.76 19.47
C HIS A 101 -8.52 9.13 18.10
N SER A 102 -8.50 10.42 17.77
CA SER A 102 -8.90 10.91 16.44
C SER A 102 -7.83 10.65 15.38
N GLU A 103 -6.57 10.58 15.79
CA GLU A 103 -5.45 10.40 14.88
C GLU A 103 -5.26 8.94 14.45
N LEU A 104 -4.75 8.78 13.23
CA LEU A 104 -4.35 7.51 12.63
C LEU A 104 -2.86 7.31 12.84
N LEU A 105 -2.45 6.13 13.28
CA LEU A 105 -1.03 5.75 13.29
C LEU A 105 -0.66 4.96 12.03
N GLY A 106 0.51 5.27 11.50
CA GLY A 106 1.08 4.69 10.29
C GLY A 106 2.43 4.05 10.51
N HIS A 107 2.59 2.84 9.99
CA HIS A 107 3.88 2.22 9.77
C HIS A 107 4.15 2.20 8.26
N TYR A 108 5.22 2.87 7.81
CA TYR A 108 5.64 2.91 6.42
C TYR A 108 6.94 2.12 6.19
N GLY A 109 6.87 1.05 5.40
CA GLY A 109 8.06 0.39 4.87
C GLY A 109 8.37 0.94 3.48
N SER A 110 9.39 1.81 3.39
CA SER A 110 9.79 2.50 2.16
C SER A 110 10.68 1.67 1.22
N GLU A 111 11.02 0.44 1.58
CA GLU A 111 11.90 -0.40 0.77
C GLU A 111 11.18 -0.94 -0.48
N HIS A 112 11.77 -0.72 -1.65
CA HIS A 112 11.28 -1.20 -2.93
C HIS A 112 12.26 -2.18 -3.58
N SER A 113 11.73 -3.25 -4.19
CA SER A 113 12.50 -4.24 -4.96
C SER A 113 12.58 -3.92 -6.46
N HIS A 114 12.20 -2.71 -6.87
CA HIS A 114 12.19 -2.27 -8.26
C HIS A 114 12.62 -0.80 -8.36
N ALA A 115 13.05 -0.39 -9.55
CA ALA A 115 13.35 1.00 -9.83
C ALA A 115 12.14 1.91 -9.58
N LEU A 116 12.42 3.13 -9.14
CA LEU A 116 11.46 4.19 -8.86
C LEU A 116 11.59 5.28 -9.94
N GLY A 117 10.67 6.24 -9.96
CA GLY A 117 10.72 7.35 -10.93
C GLY A 117 10.31 6.92 -12.34
N GLU A 118 10.99 7.49 -13.35
CA GLU A 118 10.63 7.35 -14.77
C GLU A 118 10.61 5.88 -15.24
N GLU A 119 11.54 5.06 -14.77
CA GLU A 119 11.60 3.62 -15.09
C GLU A 119 10.33 2.87 -14.63
N ASN A 120 9.67 3.37 -13.59
CA ASN A 120 8.44 2.82 -13.07
C ASN A 120 7.17 3.40 -13.72
N ALA A 121 7.27 4.52 -14.43
CA ALA A 121 6.13 5.23 -15.00
C ALA A 121 5.27 4.35 -15.92
N ARG A 122 5.90 3.47 -16.71
CA ARG A 122 5.21 2.48 -17.57
C ARG A 122 4.37 1.45 -16.82
N PHE A 123 4.61 1.28 -15.52
CA PHE A 123 3.89 0.35 -14.67
C PHE A 123 2.86 1.03 -13.77
N THR A 124 2.89 2.35 -13.66
CA THR A 124 1.88 3.14 -12.95
C THR A 124 0.71 3.48 -13.86
N GLN A 125 -0.47 3.67 -13.28
CA GLN A 125 -1.62 4.17 -14.04
C GLN A 125 -1.42 5.65 -14.35
N ILE A 126 -1.62 6.04 -15.62
CA ILE A 126 -1.64 7.46 -16.02
C ILE A 126 -2.78 8.15 -15.26
N PRO A 127 -2.53 9.29 -14.58
CA PRO A 127 -3.58 10.06 -13.92
C PRO A 127 -4.69 10.38 -14.92
N LYS A 128 -5.96 10.30 -14.50
CA LYS A 128 -7.11 10.56 -15.39
C LYS A 128 -7.00 11.93 -16.07
N GLU A 129 -6.50 12.94 -15.35
CA GLU A 129 -6.29 14.30 -15.86
C GLU A 129 -5.29 14.33 -17.02
N SER A 130 -4.19 13.60 -16.92
CA SER A 130 -3.19 13.50 -18.01
C SER A 130 -3.73 12.73 -19.22
N ARG A 131 -4.70 11.83 -19.04
CA ARG A 131 -5.35 11.12 -20.14
C ARG A 131 -6.23 12.05 -20.99
N HIS A 132 -6.91 13.01 -20.36
CA HIS A 132 -7.75 13.98 -21.05
C HIS A 132 -6.97 15.02 -21.87
N ALA A 133 -5.67 15.21 -21.61
CA ALA A 133 -4.82 16.11 -22.37
C ALA A 133 -4.25 15.49 -23.66
N ILE A 134 -4.45 14.18 -23.86
CA ILE A 134 -3.92 13.41 -25.00
C ILE A 134 -5.03 13.06 -26.02
N GLU A 135 -6.30 13.19 -25.63
CA GLU A 135 -7.48 13.04 -26.51
C GLU A 135 -7.87 14.40 -27.13
#